data_AF-A0A969NFJ9-F1
#
_entry.id   AF-A0A969NFJ9-F1
#
_cell.length_a   1.000
_cell.length_b   1.000
_cell.length_c   1.000
_cell.angle_alpha   90.00
_cell.angle_beta   90.00
_cell.angle_gamma   90.00
#
_symmetry.space_group_name_H-M   'P 1'
#
loop_
_entity.id
_entity.type
_entity.pdbx_description
1 polymer ?
#
loop_
_entity_poly.entity_id
_entity_poly.type
_entity_poly.pdbx_seq_one_letter_code
_entity_poly.pdbx_strand_id
1 'polypeptide(L)'
;MKKAVLNNTLIIKYLIAFVLLSQLQFVYSQRNLKFKDVFKAINEKEKEEVYSLLLVYQKQDPFFANTYFQLGVISQFWSKDYDALTNLKEVEFFIYNTGLYFGLANAKIDAKEIRKNDKYYLNVDRFKNLEKIEVEEVKTFIDEQIAANNEYKKNVYIVTNLFNSSINHYNRCINIFKRH
;
A
#
# COMPACT_ATOMS: atom_id res chain seq x y z
N MET A 1 -42.48 28.52 35.49
CA MET A 1 -41.80 28.27 34.19
C MET A 1 -40.26 28.36 34.23
N LYS A 2 -39.60 29.28 34.96
CA LYS A 2 -38.12 29.42 34.94
C LYS A 2 -37.32 28.20 35.45
N LYS A 3 -37.82 27.43 36.43
CA LYS A 3 -37.13 26.23 36.97
C LYS A 3 -37.01 25.07 35.95
N ALA A 4 -38.00 24.89 35.08
CA ALA A 4 -37.99 23.81 34.09
C ALA A 4 -36.93 24.05 32.99
N VAL A 5 -36.75 25.31 32.59
CA VAL A 5 -35.74 25.70 31.58
C VAL A 5 -34.31 25.54 32.12
N LEU A 6 -34.09 25.80 33.41
CA LEU A 6 -32.78 25.68 34.05
C LEU A 6 -32.31 24.21 34.14
N ASN A 7 -33.24 23.27 34.35
CA ASN A 7 -32.94 21.84 34.38
C ASN A 7 -32.57 21.30 32.99
N ASN A 8 -33.25 21.77 31.94
CA ASN A 8 -32.96 21.34 30.57
C ASN A 8 -31.58 21.81 30.08
N THR A 9 -31.14 23.01 30.46
CA THR A 9 -29.79 23.50 30.09
C THR A 9 -28.68 22.75 30.83
N LEU A 10 -28.93 22.31 32.06
CA LEU A 10 -27.99 21.44 32.80
C LEU A 10 -27.86 20.07 32.12
N ILE A 11 -28.98 19.44 31.78
CA ILE A 11 -29.02 18.12 31.12
C ILE A 11 -28.29 18.18 29.77
N ILE A 12 -28.52 19.20 28.94
CA ILE A 12 -27.86 19.37 27.65
C ILE A 12 -26.33 19.50 27.83
N LYS A 13 -25.85 20.23 28.83
CA LYS A 13 -24.42 20.36 29.11
C LYS A 13 -23.78 19.03 29.50
N TYR A 14 -24.45 18.22 30.32
CA TYR A 14 -23.96 16.88 30.68
C TYR A 14 -23.96 15.94 29.47
N LEU A 15 -24.96 16.03 28.60
CA LEU A 15 -25.04 15.24 27.37
C LEU A 15 -23.90 15.58 26.40
N ILE A 16 -23.61 16.88 26.23
CA ILE A 16 -22.47 17.34 25.42
C ILE A 16 -21.14 16.89 26.03
N ALA A 17 -20.98 17.02 27.35
CA ALA A 17 -19.78 16.56 28.05
C ALA A 17 -19.58 15.04 27.93
N PHE A 18 -20.65 14.26 28.01
CA PHE A 18 -20.61 12.81 27.85
C PHE A 18 -20.23 12.40 26.42
N VAL A 19 -20.79 13.07 25.40
CA VAL A 19 -20.41 12.85 24.00
C VAL A 19 -18.94 13.20 23.78
N LEU A 20 -18.45 14.33 24.29
CA LEU A 20 -17.04 14.72 24.17
C LEU A 20 -16.08 13.76 24.91
N LEU A 21 -16.47 13.27 26.10
CA LEU A 21 -15.69 12.28 26.85
C LEU A 21 -15.67 10.91 26.18
N SER A 22 -16.76 10.52 25.52
CA SER A 22 -16.84 9.24 24.79
C SER A 22 -15.94 9.22 23.54
N GLN A 23 -15.75 10.37 22.88
CA GLN A 23 -14.86 10.47 21.72
C GLN A 23 -13.37 10.39 22.09
N LEU A 24 -12.99 10.75 23.32
CA LEU A 24 -11.61 10.64 23.80
C LEU A 24 -11.18 9.19 24.05
N GLN A 25 -12.12 8.28 24.35
CA GLN A 25 -11.79 6.88 24.66
C GLN A 25 -11.53 6.03 23.40
N PHE A 26 -12.09 6.39 22.25
CA PHE A 26 -11.83 5.68 20.99
C PHE A 26 -10.40 5.88 20.47
N VAL A 27 -9.77 7.01 20.78
CA VAL A 27 -8.39 7.31 20.33
C VAL A 27 -7.35 6.47 21.11
N TYR A 28 -7.62 6.15 22.38
CA TYR A 28 -6.69 5.40 23.23
C TYR A 28 -6.75 3.87 23.06
N SER A 29 -7.75 3.33 22.34
CA SER A 29 -7.82 1.90 22.02
C SER A 29 -7.20 1.54 20.67
N GLN A 30 -6.41 2.44 20.05
CA GLN A 30 -5.38 2.01 19.10
C GLN A 30 -4.33 1.21 19.87
N ARG A 31 -4.62 -0.08 20.08
CA ARG A 31 -3.67 -1.06 20.58
C ARG A 31 -2.43 -0.95 19.70
N ASN A 32 -1.25 -0.76 20.31
CA ASN A 32 0.03 -0.86 19.62
C ASN A 32 0.04 -2.17 18.81
N LEU A 33 -0.13 -2.04 17.50
CA LEU A 33 -0.20 -3.16 16.58
C LEU A 33 1.19 -3.79 16.58
N LYS A 34 1.29 -5.09 16.85
CA LYS A 34 2.57 -5.80 16.82
C LYS A 34 2.82 -6.27 15.40
N PHE A 35 4.03 -6.05 14.89
CA PHE A 35 4.35 -6.47 13.52
C PHE A 35 4.18 -7.97 13.30
N LYS A 36 4.39 -8.81 14.34
CA LYS A 36 4.14 -10.26 14.25
C LYS A 36 2.71 -10.58 13.83
N ASP A 37 1.73 -9.81 14.30
CA ASP A 37 0.32 -10.01 13.95
C ASP A 37 0.04 -9.54 12.52
N VAL A 38 0.67 -8.45 12.09
CA VAL A 38 0.66 -7.99 10.69
C VAL A 38 1.28 -9.03 9.77
N PHE A 39 2.43 -9.60 10.14
CA PHE A 39 3.10 -10.62 9.35
C PHE A 39 2.31 -11.92 9.26
N LYS A 40 1.60 -12.30 10.33
CA LYS A 40 0.65 -13.41 10.27
C LYS A 40 -0.47 -13.13 9.25
N ALA A 41 -1.03 -11.92 9.29
CA ALA A 41 -2.05 -11.50 8.34
C ALA A 41 -1.57 -11.54 6.87
N ILE A 42 -0.30 -11.23 6.58
CA ILE A 42 0.27 -11.32 5.21
C ILE A 42 0.04 -12.69 4.58
N ASN A 43 0.07 -13.76 5.36
CA ASN A 43 -0.08 -15.14 4.86
C ASN A 43 -1.53 -15.66 4.91
N GLU A 44 -2.40 -15.02 5.70
CA GLU A 44 -3.73 -15.54 6.03
C GLU A 44 -4.88 -14.71 5.47
N LYS A 45 -4.63 -13.45 5.07
CA LYS A 45 -5.65 -12.48 4.69
C LYS A 45 -5.46 -11.97 3.26
N GLU A 46 -6.52 -11.37 2.74
CA GLU A 46 -6.50 -10.67 1.45
C GLU A 46 -5.58 -9.45 1.48
N LYS A 47 -5.02 -9.12 0.30
CA LYS A 47 -3.97 -8.10 0.17
C LYS A 47 -4.46 -6.71 0.58
N GLU A 48 -5.73 -6.39 0.38
CA GLU A 48 -6.36 -5.12 0.73
C GLU A 48 -6.37 -4.89 2.26
N GLU A 49 -6.70 -5.94 3.02
CA GLU A 49 -6.66 -5.91 4.47
C GLU A 49 -5.22 -5.77 4.98
N VAL A 50 -4.31 -6.55 4.40
CA VAL A 50 -2.89 -6.54 4.76
C VAL A 50 -2.29 -5.18 4.47
N TYR A 51 -2.56 -4.60 3.32
CA TYR A 51 -2.09 -3.27 2.92
C TYR A 51 -2.59 -2.19 3.90
N SER A 52 -3.86 -2.25 4.28
CA SER A 52 -4.45 -1.34 5.27
C SER A 52 -3.75 -1.46 6.64
N LEU A 53 -3.48 -2.69 7.09
CA LEU A 53 -2.74 -2.95 8.33
C LEU A 53 -1.29 -2.44 8.26
N LEU A 54 -0.62 -2.62 7.13
CA LEU A 54 0.74 -2.12 6.91
C LEU A 54 0.78 -0.59 6.94
N LEU A 55 -0.20 0.11 6.36
CA LEU A 55 -0.29 1.57 6.45
C LEU A 55 -0.54 2.07 7.88
N VAL A 56 -1.34 1.35 8.66
CA VAL A 56 -1.52 1.65 10.10
C VAL A 56 -0.21 1.44 10.85
N TYR A 57 0.48 0.32 10.61
CA TYR A 57 1.75 0.02 11.23
C TYR A 57 2.84 1.03 10.84
N GLN A 58 2.88 1.45 9.56
CA GLN A 58 3.81 2.48 9.07
C GLN A 58 3.67 3.79 9.84
N LYS A 59 2.44 4.19 10.18
CA LYS A 59 2.20 5.40 11.00
C LYS A 59 2.70 5.23 12.43
N GLN A 60 2.62 4.01 12.98
CA GLN A 60 3.09 3.68 14.32
C GLN A 60 4.63 3.59 14.39
N ASP A 61 5.27 2.99 13.39
CA ASP A 61 6.73 2.85 13.29
C ASP A 61 7.24 3.15 11.85
N PRO A 62 7.53 4.43 11.55
CA PRO A 62 8.03 4.85 10.23
C PRO A 62 9.48 4.42 9.91
N PHE A 63 10.17 3.77 10.85
CA PHE A 63 11.55 3.32 10.65
C PHE A 63 11.64 1.82 10.41
N PHE A 64 10.53 1.08 10.56
CA PHE A 64 10.51 -0.35 10.32
C PHE A 64 10.56 -0.68 8.83
N ALA A 65 11.74 -1.09 8.35
CA ALA A 65 12.02 -1.28 6.94
C ALA A 65 11.12 -2.34 6.27
N ASN A 66 10.85 -3.44 6.94
CA ASN A 66 10.02 -4.52 6.40
C ASN A 66 8.59 -4.05 6.05
N THR A 67 8.04 -3.03 6.74
CA THR A 67 6.74 -2.44 6.35
C THR A 67 6.76 -1.95 4.91
N TYR A 68 7.80 -1.21 4.53
CA TYR A 68 7.96 -0.69 3.18
C TYR A 68 8.25 -1.81 2.18
N PHE A 69 9.02 -2.81 2.57
CA PHE A 69 9.27 -3.98 1.75
C PHE A 69 7.95 -4.67 1.35
N GLN A 70 7.08 -4.96 2.33
CA GLN A 70 5.80 -5.63 2.09
C GLN A 70 4.82 -4.75 1.31
N LEU A 71 4.77 -3.44 1.58
CA LEU A 71 3.99 -2.49 0.77
C LEU A 71 4.45 -2.47 -0.70
N GLY A 72 5.76 -2.57 -0.94
CA GLY A 72 6.35 -2.68 -2.28
C GLY A 72 5.91 -3.95 -3.00
N VAL A 73 5.96 -5.11 -2.31
CA VAL A 73 5.52 -6.40 -2.86
C VAL A 73 4.02 -6.36 -3.24
N ILE A 74 3.17 -5.83 -2.36
CA ILE A 74 1.72 -5.75 -2.64
C ILE A 74 1.44 -4.76 -3.78
N SER A 75 2.10 -3.60 -3.79
CA SER A 75 1.95 -2.62 -4.88
C SER A 75 2.38 -3.21 -6.22
N GLN A 76 3.45 -4.00 -6.24
CA GLN A 76 3.92 -4.65 -7.46
C GLN A 76 2.94 -5.72 -7.95
N PHE A 77 2.34 -6.47 -7.04
CA PHE A 77 1.29 -7.41 -7.39
C PHE A 77 0.12 -6.68 -8.07
N TRP A 78 -0.41 -5.64 -7.43
CA TRP A 78 -1.54 -4.90 -7.99
C TRP A 78 -1.21 -4.20 -9.31
N SER A 79 -0.01 -3.66 -9.48
CA SER A 79 0.35 -3.03 -10.77
C SER A 79 0.27 -3.98 -11.95
N LYS A 80 0.44 -5.29 -11.72
CA LYS A 80 0.35 -6.34 -12.74
C LYS A 80 -1.03 -6.99 -12.82
N ASP A 81 -1.85 -6.84 -11.78
CA ASP A 81 -3.20 -7.43 -11.67
C ASP A 81 -4.25 -6.57 -12.40
N TYR A 82 -4.10 -5.25 -12.38
CA TYR A 82 -4.94 -4.34 -13.17
C TYR A 82 -4.63 -4.40 -14.67
N ASP A 83 -5.66 -4.33 -15.50
CA ASP A 83 -5.51 -4.22 -16.96
C ASP A 83 -5.03 -2.81 -17.34
N ALA A 84 -3.84 -2.73 -17.94
CA ALA A 84 -3.22 -1.47 -18.34
C ALA A 84 -3.99 -0.69 -19.43
N LEU A 85 -4.89 -1.34 -20.17
CA LEU A 85 -5.68 -0.69 -21.22
C LEU A 85 -6.95 -0.04 -20.67
N THR A 86 -7.56 -0.61 -19.63
CA THR A 86 -8.80 -0.10 -19.02
C THR A 86 -8.57 0.65 -17.72
N ASN A 87 -7.53 0.29 -16.96
CA ASN A 87 -7.25 0.76 -15.61
C ASN A 87 -5.85 1.39 -15.51
N LEU A 88 -5.48 2.18 -16.53
CA LEU A 88 -4.14 2.77 -16.63
C LEU A 88 -3.75 3.60 -15.41
N LYS A 89 -4.69 4.36 -14.82
CA LYS A 89 -4.40 5.21 -13.66
C LYS A 89 -4.03 4.39 -12.43
N GLU A 90 -4.75 3.31 -12.18
CA GLU A 90 -4.47 2.37 -11.09
C GLU A 90 -3.12 1.70 -11.31
N VAL A 91 -2.84 1.23 -12.53
CA VAL A 91 -1.54 0.64 -12.90
C VAL A 91 -0.41 1.65 -12.65
N GLU A 92 -0.52 2.88 -13.15
CA GLU A 92 0.50 3.93 -12.95
C GLU A 92 0.71 4.27 -11.47
N PHE A 93 -0.37 4.35 -10.68
CA PHE A 93 -0.32 4.56 -9.24
C PHE A 93 0.46 3.45 -8.53
N PHE A 94 0.17 2.19 -8.84
CA PHE A 94 0.85 1.06 -8.21
C PHE A 94 2.29 0.87 -8.70
N ILE A 95 2.61 1.18 -9.96
CA ILE A 95 3.99 1.25 -10.46
C ILE A 95 4.79 2.29 -9.68
N TYR A 96 4.23 3.49 -9.47
CA TYR A 96 4.89 4.54 -8.72
C TYR A 96 5.14 4.10 -7.27
N ASN A 97 4.10 3.57 -6.60
CA ASN A 97 4.21 3.13 -5.21
C ASN A 97 5.18 1.96 -5.03
N THR A 98 5.24 1.04 -6.00
CA THR A 98 6.23 -0.05 -6.00
C THR A 98 7.65 0.51 -5.93
N GLY A 99 8.00 1.45 -6.81
CA GLY A 99 9.31 2.09 -6.81
C GLY A 99 9.59 2.88 -5.54
N LEU A 100 8.61 3.64 -5.05
CA LEU A 100 8.72 4.41 -3.82
C LEU A 100 8.97 3.51 -2.61
N TYR A 101 8.14 2.49 -2.40
CA TYR A 101 8.21 1.63 -1.22
C TYR A 101 9.47 0.77 -1.21
N PHE A 102 9.85 0.20 -2.35
CA PHE A 102 11.13 -0.52 -2.45
C PHE A 102 12.33 0.41 -2.24
N GLY A 103 12.31 1.63 -2.78
CA GLY A 103 13.36 2.62 -2.50
C GLY A 103 13.47 2.98 -1.01
N LEU A 104 12.34 3.18 -0.34
CA LEU A 104 12.30 3.43 1.11
C LEU A 104 12.76 2.23 1.94
N ALA A 105 12.41 1.01 1.52
CA ALA A 105 12.90 -0.22 2.15
C ALA A 105 14.42 -0.30 2.02
N ASN A 106 14.98 -0.13 0.81
CA ASN A 106 16.42 -0.20 0.56
C ASN A 106 17.21 0.79 1.42
N ALA A 107 16.69 2.02 1.55
CA ALA A 107 17.30 3.07 2.37
C ALA A 107 17.28 2.77 3.88
N LYS A 108 16.32 1.98 4.37
CA LYS A 108 16.14 1.66 5.80
C LYS A 108 16.72 0.30 6.19
N ILE A 109 16.98 -0.59 5.24
CA ILE A 109 17.56 -1.91 5.50
C ILE A 109 19.05 -1.79 5.80
N ASP A 110 19.43 -2.30 6.97
CA ASP A 110 20.80 -2.47 7.42
C ASP A 110 21.01 -3.86 8.07
N ALA A 111 22.26 -4.18 8.41
CA ALA A 111 22.60 -5.46 9.03
C ALA A 111 21.93 -5.71 10.37
N LYS A 112 21.62 -4.65 11.13
CA LYS A 112 20.97 -4.76 12.43
C LYS A 112 19.49 -5.09 12.28
N GLU A 113 18.83 -4.49 11.30
CA GLU A 113 17.44 -4.72 10.93
C GLU A 113 17.26 -6.17 10.49
N ILE A 114 18.03 -6.64 9.50
CA ILE A 114 17.93 -8.01 8.98
C ILE A 114 18.20 -9.04 10.08
N ARG A 115 19.26 -8.86 10.88
CA ARG A 115 19.56 -9.79 11.97
C ARG A 115 18.42 -9.93 13.01
N LYS A 116 17.61 -8.88 13.19
CA LYS A 116 16.49 -8.89 14.14
C LYS A 116 15.19 -9.42 13.53
N ASN A 117 15.03 -9.26 12.21
CA ASN A 117 13.74 -9.34 11.52
C ASN A 117 13.75 -10.25 10.28
N ASP A 118 14.82 -10.99 10.02
CA ASP A 118 15.00 -11.94 8.90
C ASP A 118 13.75 -12.79 8.60
N LYS A 119 13.12 -13.35 9.62
CA LYS A 119 11.89 -14.17 9.49
C LYS A 119 10.74 -13.45 8.78
N TYR A 120 10.70 -12.12 8.80
CA TYR A 120 9.66 -11.32 8.15
C TYR A 120 9.89 -11.11 6.65
N TYR A 121 10.98 -11.64 6.10
CA TYR A 121 11.25 -11.63 4.67
C TYR A 121 10.96 -13.00 4.03
N LEU A 122 10.78 -14.06 4.83
CA LEU A 122 10.56 -15.43 4.37
C LEU A 122 9.22 -15.66 3.64
N ASN A 123 8.32 -14.68 3.60
CA ASN A 123 7.09 -14.79 2.81
C ASN A 123 7.35 -14.66 1.29
N VAL A 124 8.53 -14.21 0.89
CA VAL A 124 8.95 -14.14 -0.51
C VAL A 124 9.64 -15.44 -0.93
N ASP A 125 9.25 -16.00 -2.07
CA ASP A 125 9.73 -17.31 -2.55
C ASP A 125 11.26 -17.43 -2.62
N ARG A 126 11.94 -16.33 -3.00
CA ARG A 126 13.42 -16.28 -3.06
C ARG A 126 14.08 -16.61 -1.72
N PHE A 127 13.45 -16.23 -0.62
CA PHE A 127 14.04 -16.35 0.72
C PHE A 127 13.53 -17.56 1.50
N LYS A 128 12.44 -18.22 1.07
CA LYS A 128 11.80 -19.34 1.80
C LYS A 128 12.75 -20.48 2.18
N ASN A 129 13.75 -20.74 1.35
CA ASN A 129 14.67 -21.87 1.52
C ASN A 129 16.03 -21.47 2.10
N LEU A 130 16.22 -20.19 2.45
CA LEU A 130 17.48 -19.73 3.05
C LEU A 130 17.44 -20.00 4.55
N GLU A 131 18.50 -20.61 5.08
CA GLU A 131 18.69 -20.78 6.52
C GLU A 131 18.87 -19.43 7.22
N LYS A 132 19.53 -18.50 6.54
CA LYS A 132 19.81 -17.14 7.02
C LYS A 132 19.78 -16.18 5.83
N ILE A 133 19.15 -15.03 6.04
CA ILE A 133 19.07 -13.97 5.03
C ILE A 133 20.18 -12.96 5.30
N GLU A 134 20.95 -12.63 4.28
CA GLU A 134 21.96 -11.56 4.32
C GLU A 134 21.42 -10.23 3.80
N VAL A 135 22.02 -9.12 4.22
CA VAL A 135 21.57 -7.77 3.84
C VAL A 135 21.68 -7.57 2.34
N GLU A 136 22.82 -8.01 1.79
CA GLU A 136 23.16 -7.93 0.38
C GLU A 136 22.10 -8.66 -0.46
N GLU A 137 21.64 -9.83 -0.04
CA GLU A 137 20.60 -10.59 -0.74
C GLU A 137 19.27 -9.82 -0.81
N VAL A 138 18.87 -9.20 0.30
CA VAL A 138 17.62 -8.41 0.33
C VAL A 138 17.75 -7.15 -0.52
N LYS A 139 18.90 -6.46 -0.47
CA LYS A 139 19.14 -5.28 -1.29
C LYS A 139 19.20 -5.62 -2.78
N THR A 140 19.90 -6.68 -3.15
CA THR A 140 19.92 -7.18 -4.53
C THR A 140 18.53 -7.53 -5.02
N PHE A 141 17.71 -8.23 -4.21
CA PHE A 141 16.32 -8.49 -4.57
C PHE A 141 15.53 -7.19 -4.80
N ILE A 142 15.67 -6.21 -3.91
CA ILE A 142 14.98 -4.92 -4.05
C ILE A 142 15.41 -4.20 -5.33
N ASP A 143 16.71 -4.15 -5.63
CA ASP A 143 17.24 -3.50 -6.82
C ASP A 143 16.73 -4.18 -8.10
N GLU A 144 16.66 -5.51 -8.11
CA GLU A 144 16.03 -6.27 -9.20
C GLU A 144 14.53 -5.94 -9.34
N GLN A 145 13.78 -5.84 -8.24
CA GLN A 145 12.36 -5.46 -8.29
C GLN A 145 12.15 -4.04 -8.82
N ILE A 146 13.02 -3.09 -8.43
CA ILE A 146 13.00 -1.71 -8.95
C ILE A 146 13.32 -1.70 -10.44
N ALA A 147 14.34 -2.44 -10.88
CA ALA A 147 14.70 -2.56 -12.30
C ALA A 147 13.54 -3.13 -13.12
N ALA A 148 12.95 -4.24 -12.66
CA ALA A 148 11.78 -4.86 -13.30
C ALA A 148 10.56 -3.92 -13.33
N ASN A 149 10.31 -3.16 -12.26
CA ASN A 149 9.22 -2.18 -12.22
C ASN A 149 9.45 -1.02 -13.20
N ASN A 150 10.69 -0.57 -13.38
CA ASN A 150 11.05 0.45 -14.36
C ASN A 150 10.90 -0.04 -15.81
N GLU A 151 11.26 -1.29 -16.08
CA GLU A 151 11.01 -1.91 -17.37
C GLU A 151 9.51 -2.05 -17.64
N TYR A 152 8.76 -2.57 -16.67
CA TYR A 152 7.31 -2.70 -16.77
C TYR A 152 6.62 -1.35 -17.04
N LYS A 153 7.04 -0.28 -16.35
CA LYS A 153 6.58 1.09 -16.60
C LYS A 153 6.78 1.52 -18.06
N LYS A 154 7.93 1.23 -18.65
CA LYS A 154 8.20 1.55 -20.07
C LYS A 154 7.26 0.77 -20.99
N ASN A 155 7.05 -0.51 -20.70
CA ASN A 155 6.19 -1.38 -21.51
C ASN A 155 4.72 -0.94 -21.45
N VAL A 156 4.21 -0.62 -20.27
CA VAL A 156 2.84 -0.05 -20.11
C VAL A 156 2.69 1.21 -20.95
N TYR A 157 3.64 2.13 -20.88
CA TYR A 157 3.62 3.35 -21.69
C TYR A 157 3.60 3.07 -23.21
N ILE A 158 4.43 2.14 -23.69
CA ILE A 158 4.48 1.76 -25.11
C ILE A 158 3.13 1.17 -25.55
N VAL A 159 2.60 0.19 -24.80
CA VAL A 159 1.36 -0.51 -25.14
C VAL A 159 0.18 0.46 -25.17
N THR A 160 0.04 1.32 -24.16
CA THR A 160 -1.02 2.33 -24.10
C THR A 160 -0.96 3.29 -25.29
N ASN A 161 0.22 3.73 -25.68
CA ASN A 161 0.38 4.62 -26.83
C ASN A 161 0.00 3.95 -28.16
N LEU A 162 0.41 2.69 -28.35
CA LEU A 162 0.03 1.90 -29.53
C LEU A 162 -1.48 1.67 -29.59
N PHE A 163 -2.11 1.38 -28.45
CA PHE A 163 -3.55 1.20 -28.35
C PHE A 163 -4.32 2.49 -28.69
N ASN A 164 -3.92 3.62 -28.10
CA ASN A 164 -4.53 4.92 -28.39
C ASN A 164 -4.36 5.33 -29.87
N SER A 165 -3.19 5.05 -30.45
CA SER A 165 -2.95 5.24 -31.87
C SER A 165 -3.91 4.41 -32.72
N SER A 166 -4.10 3.13 -32.36
CA SER A 166 -5.02 2.22 -33.04
C SER A 166 -6.47 2.69 -32.98
N ILE A 167 -6.93 3.19 -31.82
CA ILE A 167 -8.26 3.80 -31.65
C ILE A 167 -8.43 5.00 -32.59
N ASN A 168 -7.42 5.88 -32.65
CA ASN A 168 -7.47 7.05 -33.51
C ASN A 168 -7.55 6.68 -34.99
N HIS A 169 -6.80 5.67 -35.42
CA HIS A 169 -6.87 5.14 -36.79
C HIS A 169 -8.25 4.55 -37.09
N TYR A 170 -8.80 3.75 -36.19
CA TYR A 170 -10.15 3.19 -36.34
C TYR A 170 -11.22 4.29 -36.48
N ASN A 171 -11.19 5.28 -35.59
CA ASN A 171 -12.13 6.41 -35.62
C ASN A 171 -12.02 7.21 -36.92
N ARG A 172 -10.79 7.39 -37.44
CA ARG A 172 -10.58 8.03 -38.74
C ARG A 172 -11.22 7.24 -39.88
N CYS A 173 -11.06 5.92 -39.92
CA CYS A 173 -11.70 5.07 -40.92
C CYS A 173 -13.22 5.14 -40.86
N ILE A 174 -13.80 5.08 -39.66
CA ILE A 174 -15.25 5.24 -39.45
C ILE A 174 -15.75 6.61 -39.94
N ASN A 175 -15.00 7.68 -39.66
CA ASN A 175 -15.37 9.03 -40.11
C ASN A 175 -15.29 9.17 -41.64
N ILE A 176 -14.35 8.49 -42.30
CA ILE A 176 -14.30 8.45 -43.77
C ILE A 176 -15.50 7.68 -44.31
N PHE A 177 -15.79 6.50 -43.76
CA PHE A 177 -16.92 5.68 -44.18
C PHE A 177 -18.25 6.41 -44.05
N LYS A 178 -18.51 7.10 -42.94
CA LYS A 178 -19.76 7.86 -42.71
C LYS A 178 -19.96 9.05 -43.65
N ARG A 179 -18.92 9.53 -44.32
CA ARG A 179 -18.99 10.66 -45.27
C ARG A 179 -19.34 10.21 -46.69
N HIS A 180 -19.26 8.91 -46.97
CA HIS A 180 -19.65 8.29 -48.23
C HIS A 180 -21.01 7.59 -48.05
#